data_AF-A0A7W0VAQ3-F1
#
_entry.id   AF-A0A7W0VAQ3-F1
#
_cell.length_a   1.000
_cell.length_b   1.000
_cell.length_c   1.000
_cell.angle_alpha   90.00
_cell.angle_beta   90.00
_cell.angle_gamma   90.00
#
_symmetry.space_group_name_H-M   'P 1'
#
loop_
_entity.id
_entity.type
_entity.pdbx_description
1 polymer ?
#
loop_
_entity_poly.entity_id
_entity_poly.type
_entity_poly.pdbx_seq_one_letter_code
_entity_poly.pdbx_strand_id
1 'polypeptide(L)'
;MRTSLMLSLVLLSVACKDKDVATGDKPASSKKGHTPAGTPRPQDKLTVTLDGKPVAMATALAWKTWDGQVRVTVSSVPVSCDEVTGDMRRIHDGEVSFDIQLAHALQPDGTRKPMLAQTYYSGSTTGMLRVVVPSTGDGTPGQPTTAEVEFEQAAAGESKQVIKVKGTIDALGCAVPPRKDVPPLPPPMAGTIEIAGVKLPVRFAKLDTSRDWPKLELYTGAEACKDVAFAPRSELEVALTWFDKAKPEVGQVTIDGSILGNLADQTFDEKKLTVTPFPLAPGEIEITGDIVVSNYPVKLAGKVTAVVCPKE
;
A
#
# COMPACT_ATOMS: atom_id res chain seq x y z
N MET A 1 50.21 20.85 5.29
CA MET A 1 50.92 19.56 5.33
C MET A 1 50.56 18.87 6.64
N ARG A 2 49.66 17.88 6.60
CA ARG A 2 49.29 17.07 7.77
C ARG A 2 49.52 15.60 7.43
N THR A 3 50.30 14.98 8.28
CA THR A 3 50.95 13.68 8.15
C THR A 3 49.94 12.55 8.35
N SER A 4 49.86 11.64 7.37
CA SER A 4 49.12 10.38 7.45
C SER A 4 49.75 9.45 8.48
N LEU A 5 48.93 8.81 9.32
CA LEU A 5 49.29 7.61 10.07
C LEU A 5 48.48 6.44 9.48
N MET A 6 49.16 5.56 8.74
CA MET A 6 48.61 4.27 8.33
C MET A 6 48.70 3.31 9.52
N LEU A 7 47.54 2.79 9.94
CA LEU A 7 47.47 1.69 10.91
C LEU A 7 47.14 0.41 10.14
N SER A 8 48.14 -0.45 9.95
CA SER A 8 47.98 -1.80 9.42
C SER A 8 47.31 -2.68 10.47
N LEU A 9 46.10 -3.17 10.16
CA LEU A 9 45.42 -4.20 10.92
C LEU A 9 45.65 -5.55 10.24
N VAL A 10 46.51 -6.37 10.85
CA VAL A 10 46.66 -7.80 10.54
C VAL A 10 45.72 -8.55 11.48
N LEU A 11 44.72 -9.24 10.93
CA LEU A 11 43.87 -10.14 11.70
C LEU A 11 43.84 -11.52 11.04
N LEU A 12 44.13 -12.51 11.89
CA LEU A 12 44.42 -13.90 11.60
C LEU A 12 43.24 -14.61 10.92
N SER A 13 43.59 -15.40 9.90
CA SER A 13 42.78 -16.49 9.37
C SER A 13 42.68 -17.62 10.39
N VAL A 14 41.51 -17.77 11.02
CA VAL A 14 41.16 -18.98 11.77
C VAL A 14 40.67 -20.01 10.77
N ALA A 15 41.49 -21.05 10.54
CA ALA A 15 41.08 -22.24 9.81
C ALA A 15 40.07 -23.03 10.66
N CYS A 16 38.79 -22.99 10.29
CA CYS A 16 37.80 -23.93 10.81
C CYS A 16 38.08 -25.30 10.20
N LYS A 17 38.38 -26.26 11.09
CA LYS A 17 38.56 -27.68 10.80
C LYS A 17 37.18 -28.28 10.50
N ASP A 18 37.00 -28.76 9.28
CA ASP A 18 35.83 -29.57 8.90
C ASP A 18 35.74 -30.80 9.83
N LYS A 19 34.65 -30.88 10.56
CA LYS A 19 34.20 -32.12 11.20
C LYS A 19 33.09 -32.68 10.32
N ASP A 20 33.42 -33.75 9.60
CA ASP A 20 32.44 -34.65 9.00
C ASP A 20 31.53 -35.22 10.09
N VAL A 21 30.33 -34.63 10.22
CA VAL A 21 29.23 -35.21 10.99
C VAL A 21 28.33 -35.92 10.00
N ALA A 22 28.58 -37.23 9.86
CA ALA A 22 27.66 -38.16 9.23
C ALA A 22 26.45 -38.39 10.15
N THR A 23 25.41 -37.56 10.03
CA THR A 23 24.07 -37.87 10.54
C THR A 23 23.21 -38.36 9.39
N GLY A 24 23.13 -39.68 9.28
CA GLY A 24 22.14 -40.37 8.47
C GLY A 24 20.77 -40.27 9.13
N ASP A 25 20.08 -39.15 8.93
CA ASP A 25 18.64 -39.06 9.18
C ASP A 25 17.89 -39.20 7.86
N LYS A 26 17.23 -40.34 7.76
CA LYS A 26 16.30 -40.73 6.70
C LYS A 26 15.29 -39.59 6.49
N PRO A 27 15.17 -38.99 5.28
CA PRO A 27 14.20 -37.93 5.06
C PRO A 27 12.81 -38.49 5.35
N ALA A 28 12.16 -37.90 6.35
CA ALA A 28 10.78 -38.21 6.68
C ALA A 28 9.94 -38.03 5.41
N SER A 29 9.27 -39.12 5.03
CA SER A 29 8.26 -39.20 3.98
C SER A 29 7.52 -37.88 3.83
N SER A 30 7.70 -37.23 2.67
CA SER A 30 6.94 -36.05 2.29
C SER A 30 5.45 -36.34 2.50
N LYS A 31 4.81 -35.55 3.36
CA LYS A 31 3.36 -35.60 3.51
C LYS A 31 2.76 -35.35 2.13
N LYS A 32 1.81 -36.21 1.75
CA LYS A 32 1.01 -36.12 0.51
C LYS A 32 0.70 -34.66 0.21
N GLY A 33 1.18 -34.18 -0.94
CA GLY A 33 0.91 -32.83 -1.43
C GLY A 33 -0.60 -32.58 -1.40
N HIS A 34 -1.00 -31.55 -0.66
CA HIS A 34 -2.31 -30.97 -0.83
C HIS A 34 -2.35 -30.45 -2.27
N THR A 35 -3.16 -31.07 -3.13
CA THR A 35 -3.50 -30.48 -4.42
C THR A 35 -4.14 -29.13 -4.10
N PRO A 36 -3.55 -27.99 -4.53
CA PRO A 36 -4.11 -26.69 -4.24
C PRO A 36 -5.55 -26.64 -4.74
N ALA A 37 -6.46 -26.09 -3.93
CA ALA A 37 -7.84 -25.91 -4.33
C ALA A 37 -7.87 -24.90 -5.49
N GLY A 38 -8.20 -25.39 -6.70
CA GLY A 38 -8.35 -24.61 -7.91
C GLY A 38 -7.31 -24.95 -8.98
N THR A 39 -7.78 -25.28 -10.18
CA THR A 39 -6.91 -25.48 -11.34
C THR A 39 -6.35 -24.12 -11.78
N PRO A 40 -5.02 -23.95 -11.90
CA PRO A 40 -4.43 -22.77 -12.49
C PRO A 40 -5.08 -22.44 -13.84
N ARG A 41 -5.46 -21.18 -14.02
CA ARG A 41 -6.09 -20.73 -15.27
C ARG A 41 -5.01 -20.36 -16.29
N PRO A 42 -5.12 -20.83 -17.55
CA PRO A 42 -4.24 -20.39 -18.62
C PRO A 42 -4.26 -18.87 -18.77
N GLN A 43 -3.09 -18.26 -18.97
CA GLN A 43 -2.95 -16.81 -19.14
C GLN A 43 -2.86 -16.43 -20.63
N ASP A 44 -3.75 -16.97 -21.46
CA ASP A 44 -3.66 -16.90 -22.93
C ASP A 44 -3.79 -15.46 -23.48
N LYS A 45 -4.40 -14.56 -22.70
CA LYS A 45 -4.59 -13.14 -23.04
C LYS A 45 -3.51 -12.23 -22.47
N LEU A 46 -2.48 -12.80 -21.85
CA LEU A 46 -1.39 -12.07 -21.22
C LEU A 46 -0.09 -12.32 -21.98
N THR A 47 0.49 -11.25 -22.53
CA THR A 47 1.82 -11.30 -23.13
C THR A 47 2.84 -10.81 -22.14
N VAL A 48 3.84 -11.64 -21.84
CA VAL A 48 4.97 -11.29 -20.98
C VAL A 48 6.26 -11.52 -21.75
N THR A 49 7.15 -10.52 -21.71
CA THR A 49 8.51 -10.66 -22.22
C THR A 49 9.53 -10.29 -21.17
N LEU A 50 10.66 -11.00 -21.16
CA LEU A 50 11.85 -10.69 -20.37
C LEU A 50 13.00 -10.43 -21.33
N ASP A 51 13.53 -9.21 -21.33
CA ASP A 51 14.57 -8.78 -22.28
C ASP A 51 14.17 -9.02 -23.75
N GLY A 52 12.89 -8.80 -24.05
CA GLY A 52 12.29 -9.01 -25.37
C GLY A 52 11.99 -10.48 -25.73
N LYS A 53 12.35 -11.45 -24.86
CA LYS A 53 12.04 -12.86 -25.08
C LYS A 53 10.69 -13.22 -24.44
N PRO A 54 9.78 -13.91 -25.14
CA PRO A 54 8.51 -14.34 -24.56
C PRO A 54 8.70 -15.25 -23.35
N VAL A 55 7.89 -15.05 -22.31
CA VAL A 55 7.84 -15.93 -21.14
C VAL A 55 6.40 -16.41 -20.95
N ALA A 56 6.20 -17.73 -20.92
CA ALA A 56 4.89 -18.31 -20.66
C ALA A 56 4.54 -18.20 -19.18
N MET A 57 3.38 -17.63 -18.86
CA MET A 57 2.87 -17.55 -17.48
C MET A 57 1.99 -18.76 -17.19
N ALA A 58 2.32 -19.47 -16.12
CA ALA A 58 1.63 -20.69 -15.73
C ALA A 58 0.47 -20.43 -14.77
N THR A 59 0.57 -19.40 -13.92
CA THR A 59 -0.42 -19.15 -12.87
C THR A 59 -0.55 -17.66 -12.58
N ALA A 60 -1.79 -17.22 -12.31
CA ALA A 60 -2.10 -15.95 -11.70
C ALA A 60 -3.02 -16.16 -10.50
N LEU A 61 -2.66 -15.62 -9.34
CA LEU A 61 -3.41 -15.76 -8.09
C LEU A 61 -3.68 -14.37 -7.50
N ALA A 62 -4.90 -14.14 -7.04
CA ALA A 62 -5.35 -12.87 -6.48
C ALA A 62 -5.77 -13.03 -5.02
N TRP A 63 -5.56 -12.04 -4.19
CA TRP A 63 -6.10 -12.03 -2.84
C TRP A 63 -6.31 -10.62 -2.32
N LYS A 64 -7.27 -10.49 -1.41
CA LYS A 64 -7.54 -9.23 -0.72
C LYS A 64 -6.52 -9.03 0.40
N THR A 65 -5.74 -7.97 0.33
CA THR A 65 -4.84 -7.54 1.40
C THR A 65 -5.63 -6.92 2.55
N TRP A 66 -5.00 -6.79 3.71
CA TRP A 66 -5.66 -6.32 4.94
C TRP A 66 -6.15 -4.87 4.86
N ASP A 67 -5.56 -4.07 3.97
CA ASP A 67 -5.96 -2.70 3.64
C ASP A 67 -7.09 -2.62 2.59
N GLY A 68 -7.66 -3.77 2.22
CA GLY A 68 -8.77 -3.86 1.27
C GLY A 68 -8.37 -3.83 -0.20
N GLN A 69 -7.10 -3.65 -0.54
CA GLN A 69 -6.61 -3.75 -1.91
C GLN A 69 -6.57 -5.21 -2.39
N VAL A 70 -6.43 -5.42 -3.70
CA VAL A 70 -6.26 -6.75 -4.29
C VAL A 70 -4.84 -6.88 -4.79
N ARG A 71 -4.08 -7.81 -4.24
CA ARG A 71 -2.76 -8.18 -4.78
C ARG A 71 -2.94 -9.35 -5.74
N VAL A 72 -2.24 -9.30 -6.86
CA VAL A 72 -2.20 -10.38 -7.84
C VAL A 72 -0.74 -10.74 -8.10
N THR A 73 -0.40 -12.01 -7.93
CA THR A 73 0.90 -12.58 -8.28
C THR A 73 0.76 -13.42 -9.53
N VAL A 74 1.60 -13.15 -10.52
CA VAL A 74 1.70 -13.91 -11.75
C VAL A 74 3.07 -14.57 -11.81
N SER A 75 3.10 -15.85 -12.17
CA SER A 75 4.33 -16.66 -12.20
C SER A 75 4.42 -17.53 -13.46
N SER A 76 5.65 -17.70 -13.95
CA SER A 76 6.00 -18.63 -15.03
C SER A 76 6.01 -20.10 -14.61
N VAL A 77 5.93 -20.39 -13.31
CA VAL A 77 5.81 -21.76 -12.79
C VAL A 77 4.50 -21.94 -12.03
N PRO A 78 3.98 -23.17 -11.91
CA PRO A 78 2.80 -23.43 -11.07
C PRO A 78 3.08 -23.07 -9.61
N VAL A 79 2.26 -22.21 -9.03
CA VAL A 79 2.31 -21.83 -7.60
C VAL A 79 0.94 -21.99 -6.96
N SER A 80 0.91 -22.22 -5.65
CA SER A 80 -0.31 -22.40 -4.86
C SER A 80 -0.72 -21.14 -4.09
N CYS A 81 -2.00 -21.06 -3.67
CA CYS A 81 -2.49 -19.98 -2.80
C CYS A 81 -1.68 -19.87 -1.50
N ASP A 82 -1.33 -21.00 -0.89
CA ASP A 82 -0.57 -21.02 0.37
C ASP A 82 0.85 -20.44 0.19
N GLU A 83 1.48 -20.68 -0.97
CA GLU A 83 2.81 -20.14 -1.28
C GLU A 83 2.79 -18.63 -1.51
N VAL A 84 1.78 -18.08 -2.19
CA VAL A 84 1.72 -16.64 -2.50
C VAL A 84 1.15 -15.80 -1.36
N THR A 85 0.32 -16.38 -0.49
CA THR A 85 -0.27 -15.67 0.66
C THR A 85 0.53 -15.83 1.95
N GLY A 86 1.55 -16.70 1.97
CA GLY A 86 2.46 -16.87 3.10
C GLY A 86 3.42 -15.68 3.29
N ASP A 87 3.94 -15.52 4.51
CA ASP A 87 4.81 -14.38 4.88
C ASP A 87 6.18 -14.39 4.16
N MET A 88 6.63 -15.55 3.68
CA MET A 88 7.86 -15.69 2.90
C MET A 88 7.63 -16.66 1.74
N ARG A 89 7.47 -16.12 0.54
CA ARG A 89 7.38 -16.94 -0.66
C ARG A 89 8.76 -17.45 -1.05
N ARG A 90 8.89 -18.75 -1.24
CA ARG A 90 10.07 -19.34 -1.88
C ARG A 90 9.99 -19.05 -3.38
N ILE A 91 11.01 -18.39 -3.92
CA ILE A 91 11.14 -18.22 -5.38
C ILE A 91 11.71 -19.53 -5.92
N HIS A 92 11.10 -20.08 -6.97
CA HIS A 92 11.58 -21.29 -7.61
C HIS A 92 12.75 -20.97 -8.56
N ASP A 93 13.64 -21.95 -8.77
CA ASP A 93 14.75 -21.79 -9.71
C ASP A 93 14.24 -21.52 -11.13
N GLY A 94 14.72 -20.43 -11.74
CA GLY A 94 14.31 -20.00 -13.07
C GLY A 94 12.90 -19.39 -13.16
N GLU A 95 12.23 -19.16 -12.04
CA GLU A 95 10.94 -18.50 -12.00
C GLU A 95 11.04 -17.04 -12.44
N VAL A 96 10.15 -16.65 -13.35
CA VAL A 96 9.83 -15.26 -13.64
C VAL A 96 8.48 -14.96 -13.01
N SER A 97 8.46 -14.02 -12.07
CA SER A 97 7.24 -13.59 -11.41
C SER A 97 7.17 -12.07 -11.29
N PHE A 98 5.96 -11.54 -11.31
CA PHE A 98 5.69 -10.15 -10.97
C PHE A 98 4.42 -10.07 -10.14
N ASP A 99 4.31 -9.00 -9.36
CA ASP A 99 3.10 -8.68 -8.63
C ASP A 99 2.49 -7.39 -9.15
N ILE A 100 1.17 -7.32 -9.09
CA ILE A 100 0.44 -6.06 -9.20
C ILE A 100 -0.44 -5.87 -7.98
N GLN A 101 -0.74 -4.61 -7.67
CA GLN A 101 -1.73 -4.24 -6.67
C GLN A 101 -2.81 -3.41 -7.35
N LEU A 102 -4.05 -3.86 -7.21
CA LEU A 102 -5.25 -3.19 -7.68
C LEU A 102 -5.91 -2.51 -6.49
N ALA A 103 -6.13 -1.21 -6.62
CA ALA A 103 -6.92 -0.40 -5.70
C ALA A 103 -8.20 0.09 -6.40
N HIS A 104 -9.04 0.80 -5.66
CA HIS A 104 -10.21 1.47 -6.21
C HIS A 104 -10.06 2.98 -6.03
N ALA A 105 -9.90 3.69 -7.14
CA ALA A 105 -9.86 5.14 -7.17
C ALA A 105 -11.29 5.70 -7.09
N LEU A 106 -11.57 6.45 -6.03
CA LEU A 106 -12.73 7.34 -5.95
C LEU A 106 -12.59 8.42 -7.03
N GLN A 107 -13.64 8.61 -7.81
CA GLN A 107 -13.76 9.65 -8.82
C GLN A 107 -14.51 10.85 -8.26
N PRO A 108 -14.39 12.05 -8.87
CA PRO A 108 -15.10 13.25 -8.43
C PRO A 108 -16.64 13.12 -8.39
N ASP A 109 -17.20 12.18 -9.15
CA ASP A 109 -18.64 11.88 -9.20
C ASP A 109 -19.10 10.87 -8.12
N GLY A 110 -18.18 10.41 -7.27
CA GLY A 110 -18.44 9.45 -6.19
C GLY A 110 -18.33 7.99 -6.63
N THR A 111 -18.17 7.73 -7.93
CA THR A 111 -17.96 6.37 -8.43
C THR A 111 -16.56 5.88 -8.07
N ARG A 112 -16.41 4.56 -7.92
CA ARG A 112 -15.09 3.93 -7.73
C ARG A 112 -14.71 3.21 -9.00
N LYS A 113 -13.50 3.46 -9.50
CA LYS A 113 -12.93 2.78 -10.65
C LYS A 113 -11.71 1.96 -10.23
N PRO A 114 -11.55 0.72 -10.72
CA PRO A 114 -10.34 -0.03 -10.43
C PRO A 114 -9.10 0.66 -11.02
N MET A 115 -7.99 0.50 -10.32
CA MET A 115 -6.76 1.22 -10.60
C MET A 115 -5.56 0.33 -10.31
N LEU A 116 -4.59 0.34 -11.21
CA LEU A 116 -3.27 -0.26 -10.99
C LEU A 116 -2.46 0.66 -10.06
N ALA A 117 -2.38 0.31 -8.78
CA ALA A 117 -1.72 1.11 -7.75
C ALA A 117 -0.20 0.90 -7.70
N GLN A 118 0.23 -0.34 -7.90
CA GLN A 118 1.63 -0.74 -7.79
C GLN A 118 1.94 -1.93 -8.70
N THR A 119 3.17 -1.97 -9.20
CA THR A 119 3.78 -3.16 -9.80
C THR A 119 5.08 -3.50 -9.07
N TYR A 120 5.42 -4.77 -9.01
CA TYR A 120 6.67 -5.26 -8.44
C TYR A 120 7.28 -6.31 -9.36
N TYR A 121 8.58 -6.17 -9.61
CA TYR A 121 9.36 -7.14 -10.37
C TYR A 121 10.81 -7.15 -9.87
N SER A 122 11.30 -8.32 -9.45
CA SER A 122 12.72 -8.56 -9.11
C SER A 122 13.36 -7.45 -8.25
N GLY A 123 12.80 -7.22 -7.06
CA GLY A 123 13.29 -6.22 -6.10
C GLY A 123 12.95 -4.76 -6.47
N SER A 124 12.44 -4.51 -7.67
CA SER A 124 11.98 -3.20 -8.11
C SER A 124 10.49 -3.05 -7.83
N THR A 125 10.12 -1.91 -7.24
CA THR A 125 8.72 -1.54 -7.02
C THR A 125 8.46 -0.24 -7.78
N THR A 126 7.48 -0.28 -8.69
CA THR A 126 6.91 0.94 -9.25
C THR A 126 5.58 1.19 -8.57
N GLY A 127 5.61 2.02 -7.53
CA GLY A 127 4.39 2.52 -6.90
C GLY A 127 3.79 3.68 -7.70
N MET A 128 2.53 4.01 -7.42
CA MET A 128 1.86 5.20 -7.92
C MET A 128 1.72 5.30 -9.45
N LEU A 129 1.68 4.17 -10.16
CA LEU A 129 1.26 4.19 -11.58
C LEU A 129 -0.13 4.83 -11.70
N ARG A 130 -1.00 4.50 -10.74
CA ARG A 130 -2.35 5.01 -10.53
C ARG A 130 -3.16 5.17 -11.83
N VAL A 131 -3.03 4.18 -12.70
CA VAL A 131 -3.74 4.12 -13.98
C VAL A 131 -5.06 3.42 -13.75
N VAL A 132 -6.18 4.06 -14.12
CA VAL A 132 -7.48 3.40 -14.15
C VAL A 132 -7.41 2.26 -15.16
N VAL A 133 -7.70 1.05 -14.71
CA VAL A 133 -7.67 -0.15 -15.53
C VAL A 133 -9.00 -0.88 -15.45
N PRO A 134 -9.53 -1.42 -16.57
CA PRO A 134 -10.62 -2.36 -16.52
C PRO A 134 -10.24 -3.57 -15.65
N SER A 135 -11.00 -3.81 -14.59
CA SER A 135 -10.83 -5.00 -13.75
C SER A 135 -12.17 -5.49 -13.21
N THR A 136 -12.24 -6.78 -12.89
CA THR A 136 -13.39 -7.41 -12.24
C THR A 136 -12.92 -8.36 -11.14
N GLY A 137 -13.79 -8.67 -10.18
CA GLY A 137 -13.43 -9.47 -9.01
C GLY A 137 -12.65 -8.68 -7.96
N ASP A 138 -12.57 -9.23 -6.76
CA ASP A 138 -12.00 -8.60 -5.57
C ASP A 138 -11.01 -9.52 -4.83
N GLY A 139 -10.51 -10.56 -5.52
CA GLY A 139 -9.68 -11.59 -4.91
C GLY A 139 -10.43 -12.54 -3.97
N THR A 140 -11.77 -12.55 -3.98
CA THR A 140 -12.57 -13.51 -3.18
C THR A 140 -12.15 -14.95 -3.46
N PRO A 141 -11.93 -15.80 -2.43
CA PRO A 141 -11.47 -17.17 -2.60
C PRO A 141 -12.31 -17.98 -3.59
N GLY A 142 -11.64 -18.62 -4.56
CA GLY A 142 -12.27 -19.45 -5.59
C GLY A 142 -12.96 -18.68 -6.72
N GLN A 143 -13.07 -17.35 -6.63
CA GLN A 143 -13.67 -16.51 -7.65
C GLN A 143 -12.61 -15.93 -8.61
N PRO A 144 -12.96 -15.70 -9.88
CA PRO A 144 -12.07 -15.05 -10.81
C PRO A 144 -11.84 -13.58 -10.46
N THR A 145 -10.63 -13.09 -10.72
CA THR A 145 -10.27 -11.68 -10.71
C THR A 145 -9.54 -11.38 -12.01
N THR A 146 -10.06 -10.44 -12.81
CA THR A 146 -9.45 -10.06 -14.09
C THR A 146 -8.93 -8.64 -14.04
N ALA A 147 -7.81 -8.34 -14.70
CA ALA A 147 -7.30 -6.98 -14.86
C ALA A 147 -6.59 -6.79 -16.21
N GLU A 148 -6.93 -5.71 -16.92
CA GLU A 148 -6.15 -5.26 -18.09
C GLU A 148 -4.94 -4.45 -17.63
N VAL A 149 -3.75 -4.84 -18.08
CA VAL A 149 -2.49 -4.21 -17.68
C VAL A 149 -1.59 -3.96 -18.88
N GLU A 150 -0.83 -2.86 -18.82
CA GLU A 150 0.27 -2.57 -19.72
C GLU A 150 1.36 -1.83 -18.93
N PHE A 151 2.51 -2.48 -18.73
CA PHE A 151 3.65 -1.86 -18.05
C PHE A 151 4.99 -2.47 -18.49
N GLU A 152 6.04 -1.69 -18.29
CA GLU A 152 7.44 -2.08 -18.48
C GLU A 152 8.22 -1.71 -17.22
N GLN A 153 9.02 -2.64 -16.70
CA GLN A 153 9.74 -2.45 -15.45
C GLN A 153 11.11 -3.12 -15.48
N ALA A 154 12.14 -2.39 -15.07
CA ALA A 154 13.48 -2.94 -14.86
C ALA A 154 13.59 -3.55 -13.46
N ALA A 155 14.35 -4.65 -13.34
CA ALA A 155 14.78 -5.22 -12.07
C ALA A 155 15.58 -4.20 -11.26
N ALA A 156 15.62 -4.37 -9.93
CA ALA A 156 16.47 -3.53 -9.09
C ALA A 156 17.94 -3.98 -9.14
N GLY A 157 18.85 -3.04 -8.84
CA GLY A 157 20.29 -3.32 -8.75
C GLY A 157 21.03 -3.32 -10.09
N GLU A 158 22.10 -4.11 -10.19
CA GLU A 158 22.97 -4.17 -11.38
C GLU A 158 22.37 -4.98 -12.54
N SER A 159 21.32 -5.76 -12.28
CA SER A 159 20.62 -6.51 -13.32
C SER A 159 19.88 -5.56 -14.25
N LYS A 160 20.19 -5.62 -15.55
CA LYS A 160 19.48 -4.84 -16.59
C LYS A 160 18.25 -5.57 -17.12
N GLN A 161 17.75 -6.57 -16.41
CA GLN A 161 16.57 -7.32 -16.83
C GLN A 161 15.34 -6.43 -16.86
N VAL A 162 14.63 -6.43 -17.98
CA VAL A 162 13.39 -5.66 -18.17
C VAL A 162 12.24 -6.59 -18.47
N ILE A 163 11.20 -6.53 -17.66
CA ILE A 163 9.92 -7.18 -17.94
C ILE A 163 9.00 -6.22 -18.69
N LYS A 164 8.32 -6.71 -19.73
CA LYS A 164 7.17 -6.03 -20.34
C LYS A 164 5.95 -6.91 -20.24
N VAL A 165 4.87 -6.36 -19.72
CA VAL A 165 3.60 -7.06 -19.49
C VAL A 165 2.49 -6.30 -20.22
N LYS A 166 1.72 -7.00 -21.04
CA LYS A 166 0.57 -6.44 -21.75
C LYS A 166 -0.55 -7.45 -21.89
N GLY A 167 -1.78 -7.04 -21.60
CA GLY A 167 -2.98 -7.84 -21.85
C GLY A 167 -3.83 -8.03 -20.60
N THR A 168 -4.59 -9.12 -20.56
CA THR A 168 -5.53 -9.40 -19.46
C THR A 168 -4.99 -10.51 -18.57
N ILE A 169 -4.83 -10.22 -17.28
CA ILE A 169 -4.61 -11.22 -16.24
C ILE A 169 -5.96 -11.86 -15.89
N ASP A 170 -6.03 -13.19 -15.80
CA ASP A 170 -7.17 -13.95 -15.25
C ASP A 170 -6.71 -14.76 -14.04
N ALA A 171 -6.82 -14.15 -12.87
CA ALA A 171 -6.32 -14.69 -11.62
C ALA A 171 -7.41 -15.44 -10.84
N LEU A 172 -7.02 -16.51 -10.15
CA LEU A 172 -7.88 -17.21 -9.20
C LEU A 172 -7.75 -16.57 -7.81
N GLY A 173 -8.87 -16.26 -7.18
CA GLY A 173 -8.90 -15.73 -5.81
C GLY A 173 -8.44 -16.75 -4.76
N CYS A 174 -7.63 -16.29 -3.81
CA CYS A 174 -7.03 -17.06 -2.73
C CYS A 174 -7.52 -16.58 -1.36
N ALA A 175 -7.68 -17.53 -0.44
CA ALA A 175 -7.86 -17.20 0.97
C ALA A 175 -6.52 -16.75 1.57
N VAL A 176 -6.56 -15.70 2.39
CA VAL A 176 -5.39 -15.21 3.14
C VAL A 176 -5.50 -15.68 4.57
N PRO A 177 -4.45 -16.26 5.17
CA PRO A 177 -4.42 -16.54 6.59
C PRO A 177 -4.71 -15.27 7.40
N PRO A 178 -5.60 -15.31 8.40
CA PRO A 178 -5.88 -14.14 9.22
C PRO A 178 -4.60 -13.72 9.95
N ARG A 179 -4.21 -12.47 9.78
CA ARG A 179 -3.10 -11.87 10.53
C ARG A 179 -3.54 -11.58 11.95
N LYS A 180 -2.84 -12.14 12.93
CA LYS A 180 -3.14 -11.97 14.37
C LYS A 180 -2.54 -10.68 14.96
N ASP A 181 -1.61 -10.09 14.22
CA ASP A 181 -0.79 -8.94 14.59
C ASP A 181 -1.32 -7.61 14.05
N VAL A 182 -2.40 -7.62 13.25
CA VAL A 182 -3.04 -6.39 12.76
C VAL A 182 -3.90 -5.81 13.89
N PRO A 183 -3.57 -4.61 14.41
CA PRO A 183 -4.38 -3.95 15.42
C PRO A 183 -5.79 -3.65 14.87
N PRO A 184 -6.85 -3.71 15.70
CA PRO A 184 -8.17 -3.28 15.27
C PRO A 184 -8.16 -1.78 14.95
N LEU A 185 -8.98 -1.38 13.99
CA LEU A 185 -9.25 0.03 13.72
C LEU A 185 -9.80 0.72 14.99
N PRO A 186 -9.32 1.93 15.34
CA PRO A 186 -9.93 2.74 16.38
C PRO A 186 -11.42 2.97 16.11
N PRO A 187 -12.27 3.12 17.15
CA PRO A 187 -13.66 3.47 16.97
C PRO A 187 -13.82 4.78 16.17
N PRO A 188 -14.88 4.91 15.34
CA PRO A 188 -15.22 6.18 14.70
C PRO A 188 -15.41 7.30 15.72
N MET A 189 -14.87 8.48 15.42
CA MET A 189 -15.23 9.74 16.09
C MET A 189 -16.56 10.27 15.55
N ALA A 190 -17.11 11.32 16.18
CA ALA A 190 -18.31 11.99 15.67
C ALA A 190 -18.05 12.77 14.37
N GLY A 191 -16.79 13.15 14.12
CA GLY A 191 -16.35 13.82 12.90
C GLY A 191 -16.36 12.90 11.68
N THR A 192 -16.73 13.46 10.53
CA THR A 192 -16.80 12.77 9.25
C THR A 192 -16.13 13.59 8.15
N ILE A 193 -15.53 12.88 7.19
CA ILE A 193 -15.06 13.41 5.91
C ILE A 193 -15.97 12.84 4.84
N GLU A 194 -16.71 13.67 4.13
CA GLU A 194 -17.48 13.26 2.96
C GLU A 194 -16.79 13.78 1.71
N ILE A 195 -16.34 12.88 0.83
CA ILE A 195 -15.63 13.22 -0.41
C ILE A 195 -16.38 12.61 -1.59
N ALA A 196 -16.73 13.44 -2.57
CA ALA A 196 -17.53 13.01 -3.72
C ALA A 196 -18.82 12.24 -3.31
N GLY A 197 -19.48 12.68 -2.23
CA GLY A 197 -20.67 12.04 -1.67
C GLY A 197 -20.41 10.76 -0.86
N VAL A 198 -19.16 10.29 -0.77
CA VAL A 198 -18.78 9.14 0.04
C VAL A 198 -18.41 9.60 1.44
N LYS A 199 -19.24 9.25 2.42
CA LYS A 199 -19.04 9.59 3.83
C LYS A 199 -18.12 8.59 4.53
N LEU A 200 -16.98 9.07 5.01
CA LEU A 200 -15.97 8.32 5.74
C LEU A 200 -15.86 8.82 7.18
N PRO A 201 -15.82 7.91 8.18
CA PRO A 201 -15.64 8.31 9.57
C PRO A 201 -14.19 8.76 9.82
N VAL A 202 -14.01 9.84 10.58
CA VAL A 202 -12.72 10.15 11.17
C VAL A 202 -12.47 9.18 12.32
N ARG A 203 -11.27 8.59 12.37
CA ARG A 203 -10.86 7.66 13.43
C ARG A 203 -9.66 8.15 14.21
N PHE A 204 -8.88 9.06 13.63
CA PHE A 204 -7.76 9.70 14.30
C PHE A 204 -7.64 11.15 13.85
N ALA A 205 -7.25 12.02 14.78
CA ALA A 205 -7.01 13.44 14.51
C ALA A 205 -5.71 13.87 15.21
N LYS A 206 -4.79 14.45 14.44
CA LYS A 206 -3.47 14.88 14.93
C LYS A 206 -3.33 16.39 14.75
N LEU A 207 -2.87 17.04 15.82
CA LEU A 207 -2.54 18.46 15.82
C LEU A 207 -1.01 18.60 15.83
N ASP A 208 -0.44 19.10 14.75
CA ASP A 208 0.97 19.49 14.69
C ASP A 208 1.08 21.01 14.87
N THR A 209 1.60 21.44 16.03
CA THR A 209 1.90 22.85 16.34
C THR A 209 3.41 23.13 16.35
N SER A 210 4.22 22.14 15.97
CA SER A 210 5.67 22.19 16.13
C SER A 210 6.39 23.00 15.06
N ARG A 211 5.71 23.31 13.95
CA ARG A 211 6.21 24.08 12.81
C ARG A 211 5.67 25.51 12.80
N ASP A 212 6.12 26.29 11.83
CA ASP A 212 5.66 27.67 11.63
C ASP A 212 4.17 27.74 11.28
N TRP A 213 3.59 26.66 10.74
CA TRP A 213 2.19 26.58 10.38
C TRP A 213 1.52 25.43 11.14
N PRO A 214 0.55 25.70 12.04
CA PRO A 214 -0.21 24.67 12.70
C PRO A 214 -0.96 23.84 11.65
N LYS A 215 -1.02 22.53 11.86
CA LYS A 215 -1.71 21.58 10.99
C LYS A 215 -2.65 20.70 11.82
N LEU A 216 -3.88 20.55 11.36
CA LEU A 216 -4.84 19.54 11.86
C LEU A 216 -5.01 18.48 10.78
N GLU A 217 -4.57 17.26 11.08
CA GLU A 217 -4.62 16.11 10.19
C GLU A 217 -5.74 15.18 10.65
N LEU A 218 -6.64 14.82 9.74
CA LEU A 218 -7.78 13.94 9.97
C LEU A 218 -7.59 12.66 9.18
N TYR A 219 -7.76 11.53 9.85
CA TYR A 219 -7.45 10.21 9.32
C TYR A 219 -8.66 9.28 9.42
N THR A 220 -8.80 8.41 8.43
CA THR A 220 -9.87 7.40 8.34
C THR A 220 -9.43 6.02 8.83
N GLY A 221 -8.13 5.84 9.10
CA GLY A 221 -7.47 4.60 9.48
C GLY A 221 -7.09 4.52 10.97
N ALA A 222 -6.12 3.66 11.27
CA ALA A 222 -5.60 3.39 12.62
C ALA A 222 -4.32 4.15 12.94
N GLU A 223 -4.10 5.30 12.31
CA GLU A 223 -2.95 6.14 12.62
C GLU A 223 -2.85 6.41 14.11
N ALA A 224 -1.62 6.40 14.59
CA ALA A 224 -1.28 6.67 15.97
C ALA A 224 -0.03 7.55 16.01
N CYS A 225 0.22 8.18 17.15
CA CYS A 225 1.42 8.99 17.36
C CYS A 225 2.74 8.22 17.35
N LYS A 226 2.69 6.89 17.26
CA LYS A 226 3.85 6.03 17.05
C LYS A 226 3.52 5.14 15.87
N ASP A 227 4.50 4.92 15.00
CA ASP A 227 4.37 3.92 13.96
C ASP A 227 4.09 2.54 14.58
N VAL A 228 2.86 2.07 14.41
CA VAL A 228 2.48 0.72 14.77
C VAL A 228 2.58 -0.11 13.50
N ALA A 229 3.52 -1.07 13.51
CA ALA A 229 3.67 -2.00 12.40
C ALA A 229 2.31 -2.64 12.08
N PHE A 230 1.97 -2.71 10.80
CA PHE A 230 0.73 -3.30 10.29
C PHE A 230 -0.58 -2.62 10.75
N ALA A 231 -0.52 -1.41 11.33
CA ALA A 231 -1.72 -0.63 11.55
C ALA A 231 -2.44 -0.37 10.20
N PRO A 232 -3.76 -0.59 10.13
CA PRO A 232 -4.56 -0.21 8.98
C PRO A 232 -4.31 1.25 8.60
N ARG A 233 -3.64 1.49 7.47
CA ARG A 233 -3.43 2.85 6.95
C ARG A 233 -4.76 3.47 6.54
N SER A 234 -4.85 4.78 6.69
CA SER A 234 -5.96 5.57 6.19
C SER A 234 -6.14 5.37 4.70
N GLU A 235 -7.39 5.13 4.33
CA GLU A 235 -7.82 5.24 2.94
C GLU A 235 -7.77 6.69 2.46
N LEU A 236 -7.98 7.63 3.39
CA LEU A 236 -8.01 9.08 3.19
C LEU A 236 -7.44 9.84 4.40
N GLU A 237 -6.56 10.80 4.14
CA GLU A 237 -6.10 11.88 5.02
C GLU A 237 -6.64 13.22 4.52
N VAL A 238 -7.11 14.07 5.44
CA VAL A 238 -7.39 15.48 5.18
C VAL A 238 -6.56 16.34 6.13
N ALA A 239 -5.83 17.28 5.58
CA ALA A 239 -4.90 18.14 6.27
C ALA A 239 -5.32 19.61 6.16
N LEU A 240 -5.61 20.25 7.29
CA LEU A 240 -5.93 21.68 7.38
C LEU A 240 -4.70 22.43 7.91
N THR A 241 -4.25 23.46 7.21
CA THR A 241 -3.03 24.22 7.58
C THR A 241 -3.35 25.70 7.74
N TRP A 242 -2.82 26.32 8.80
CA TRP A 242 -2.98 27.75 9.09
C TRP A 242 -1.67 28.49 8.85
N PHE A 243 -1.65 29.43 7.89
CA PHE A 243 -0.47 30.26 7.62
C PHE A 243 -0.32 31.45 8.57
N ASP A 244 -1.41 31.86 9.22
CA ASP A 244 -1.43 32.94 10.21
C ASP A 244 -2.01 32.39 11.53
N LYS A 245 -1.15 32.21 12.54
CA LYS A 245 -1.54 31.64 13.85
C LYS A 245 -2.50 32.53 14.63
N ALA A 246 -2.68 33.80 14.24
CA ALA A 246 -3.59 34.72 14.90
C ALA A 246 -5.01 34.67 14.31
N LYS A 247 -5.21 33.90 13.23
CA LYS A 247 -6.41 33.93 12.41
C LYS A 247 -7.07 32.54 12.32
N PRO A 248 -8.40 32.43 12.54
CA PRO A 248 -9.10 31.15 12.49
C PRO A 248 -9.18 30.56 11.07
N GLU A 249 -8.89 31.35 10.03
CA GLU A 249 -8.98 30.96 8.63
C GLU A 249 -7.96 29.86 8.25
N VAL A 250 -8.46 28.75 7.69
CA VAL A 250 -7.63 27.67 7.15
C VAL A 250 -6.96 28.15 5.86
N GLY A 251 -5.64 28.31 5.86
CA GLY A 251 -4.90 28.80 4.69
C GLY A 251 -4.79 27.78 3.56
N GLN A 252 -4.77 26.48 3.90
CA GLN A 252 -4.62 25.41 2.92
C GLN A 252 -5.34 24.14 3.39
N VAL A 253 -5.98 23.46 2.44
CA VAL A 253 -6.50 22.11 2.63
C VAL A 253 -5.82 21.16 1.68
N THR A 254 -5.26 20.08 2.22
CA THR A 254 -4.67 18.98 1.46
C THR A 254 -5.48 17.71 1.66
N ILE A 255 -5.72 16.97 0.57
CA ILE A 255 -6.26 15.61 0.62
C ILE A 255 -5.20 14.64 0.08
N ASP A 256 -5.03 13.51 0.74
CA ASP A 256 -4.19 12.40 0.28
C ASP A 256 -4.86 11.08 0.66
N GLY A 257 -4.47 9.98 0.03
CA GLY A 257 -5.01 8.67 0.35
C GLY A 257 -4.81 7.62 -0.74
N SER A 258 -5.02 6.37 -0.36
CA SER A 258 -5.00 5.24 -1.30
C SER A 258 -6.20 5.24 -2.24
N ILE A 259 -7.33 5.86 -1.85
CA ILE A 259 -8.54 5.92 -2.66
C ILE A 259 -8.51 7.05 -3.69
N LEU A 260 -7.58 8.00 -3.60
CA LEU A 260 -7.50 9.11 -4.55
C LEU A 260 -6.49 8.74 -5.63
N GLY A 261 -6.97 8.48 -6.84
CA GLY A 261 -6.16 7.91 -7.92
C GLY A 261 -5.04 8.79 -8.43
N ASN A 262 -4.83 9.99 -7.90
CA ASN A 262 -3.61 10.79 -8.01
C ASN A 262 -3.80 11.97 -7.06
N LEU A 263 -2.70 12.42 -6.46
CA LEU A 263 -2.49 13.70 -5.77
C LEU A 263 -2.61 13.69 -4.24
N ALA A 264 -1.51 14.12 -3.61
CA ALA A 264 -1.64 15.13 -2.56
C ALA A 264 -2.13 16.40 -3.25
N ASP A 265 -3.43 16.59 -3.25
CA ASP A 265 -4.05 17.76 -3.87
C ASP A 265 -4.19 18.87 -2.84
N GLN A 266 -4.01 20.11 -3.25
CA GLN A 266 -4.11 21.26 -2.37
C GLN A 266 -5.05 22.32 -2.95
N THR A 267 -5.86 22.91 -2.08
CA THR A 267 -6.60 24.14 -2.39
C THR A 267 -6.30 25.20 -1.35
N PHE A 268 -6.32 26.45 -1.78
CA PHE A 268 -6.17 27.64 -0.96
C PHE A 268 -7.52 28.37 -0.96
N ASP A 269 -8.43 27.92 -0.09
CA ASP A 269 -9.78 28.49 0.02
C ASP A 269 -10.06 28.89 1.46
N GLU A 270 -9.61 30.10 1.81
CA GLU A 270 -9.44 30.57 3.19
C GLU A 270 -10.76 30.74 3.98
N LYS A 271 -11.94 30.66 3.33
CA LYS A 271 -13.20 31.16 3.93
C LYS A 271 -14.34 30.14 4.03
N LYS A 272 -14.09 28.87 3.74
CA LYS A 272 -15.17 27.87 3.66
C LYS A 272 -15.20 26.85 4.80
N LEU A 273 -14.19 26.84 5.66
CA LEU A 273 -14.12 25.95 6.82
C LEU A 273 -14.16 26.75 8.11
N THR A 274 -15.00 26.30 9.05
CA THR A 274 -15.02 26.76 10.43
C THR A 274 -14.42 25.68 11.32
N VAL A 275 -13.43 26.05 12.13
CA VAL A 275 -12.77 25.17 13.10
C VAL A 275 -12.80 25.82 14.48
N THR A 276 -13.35 25.13 15.48
CA THR A 276 -13.52 25.64 16.85
C THR A 276 -13.01 24.61 17.86
N PRO A 277 -12.29 24.99 18.93
CA PRO A 277 -11.89 26.36 19.28
C PRO A 277 -10.70 26.87 18.45
N PHE A 278 -10.54 28.20 18.42
CA PHE A 278 -9.33 28.86 17.93
C PHE A 278 -8.79 29.83 19.01
N PRO A 279 -7.48 29.90 19.29
CA PRO A 279 -6.40 29.12 18.69
C PRO A 279 -6.52 27.61 18.98
N LEU A 280 -5.98 26.78 18.09
CA LEU A 280 -6.08 25.32 18.20
C LEU A 280 -5.33 24.82 19.43
N ALA A 281 -5.97 23.91 20.17
CA ALA A 281 -5.38 23.19 21.29
C ALA A 281 -5.74 21.69 21.17
N PRO A 282 -4.93 20.79 21.78
CA PRO A 282 -5.32 19.38 21.89
C PRO A 282 -6.66 19.23 22.61
N GLY A 283 -7.47 18.26 22.21
CA GLY A 283 -8.80 18.02 22.77
C GLY A 283 -9.90 18.03 21.72
N GLU A 284 -11.12 18.37 22.14
CA GLU A 284 -12.27 18.41 21.24
C GLU A 284 -12.18 19.59 20.27
N ILE A 285 -12.23 19.28 18.97
CA ILE A 285 -12.27 20.25 17.87
C ILE A 285 -13.52 19.96 17.04
N GLU A 286 -14.32 20.99 16.80
CA GLU A 286 -15.45 20.97 15.89
C GLU A 286 -15.04 21.55 14.54
N ILE A 287 -15.36 20.83 13.47
CA ILE A 287 -15.04 21.22 12.09
C ILE A 287 -16.34 21.20 11.30
N THR A 288 -16.62 22.28 10.56
CA THR A 288 -17.76 22.33 9.64
C THR A 288 -17.40 23.13 8.41
N GLY A 289 -17.69 22.59 7.23
CA GLY A 289 -17.67 23.34 5.99
C GLY A 289 -17.61 22.47 4.74
N ASP A 290 -17.81 23.12 3.61
CA ASP A 290 -17.86 22.53 2.28
C ASP A 290 -16.82 23.20 1.39
N ILE A 291 -15.93 22.43 0.78
CA ILE A 291 -14.82 22.89 -0.06
C ILE A 291 -14.72 22.02 -1.31
N VAL A 292 -13.94 22.48 -2.28
CA VAL A 292 -13.58 21.68 -3.45
C VAL A 292 -12.06 21.59 -3.51
N VAL A 293 -11.53 20.37 -3.56
CA VAL A 293 -10.10 20.10 -3.66
C VAL A 293 -9.89 19.31 -4.94
N SER A 294 -9.26 19.94 -5.94
CA SER A 294 -9.01 19.34 -7.27
C SER A 294 -10.21 18.63 -7.89
N ASN A 295 -11.34 19.34 -7.93
CA ASN A 295 -12.65 18.90 -8.42
C ASN A 295 -13.38 17.88 -7.54
N TYR A 296 -12.79 17.43 -6.43
CA TYR A 296 -13.52 16.63 -5.43
C TYR A 296 -14.30 17.57 -4.51
N PRO A 297 -15.64 17.47 -4.46
CA PRO A 297 -16.39 18.12 -3.41
C PRO A 297 -16.09 17.41 -2.10
N VAL A 298 -15.65 18.16 -1.09
CA VAL A 298 -15.29 17.67 0.23
C VAL A 298 -16.07 18.43 1.28
N LYS A 299 -16.74 17.68 2.15
CA LYS A 299 -17.48 18.19 3.30
C LYS A 299 -16.87 17.64 4.58
N LEU A 300 -16.53 18.55 5.48
CA LEU A 300 -16.04 18.21 6.82
C LEU A 300 -17.12 18.59 7.82
N ALA A 301 -17.44 17.68 8.73
CA ALA A 301 -18.50 17.92 9.71
C ALA A 301 -18.26 17.14 11.00
N GLY A 302 -18.54 17.78 12.14
CA GLY A 302 -18.64 17.13 13.45
C GLY A 302 -17.41 17.36 14.34
N LYS A 303 -17.38 16.60 15.44
CA LYS A 303 -16.39 16.74 16.50
C LYS A 303 -15.34 15.64 16.46
N VAL A 304 -14.08 16.02 16.54
CA VAL A 304 -12.93 15.13 16.62
C VAL A 304 -12.16 15.40 17.90
N THR A 305 -11.50 14.38 18.46
CA THR A 305 -10.56 14.59 19.57
C THR A 305 -9.14 14.57 19.01
N ALA A 306 -8.54 15.75 18.89
CA ALA A 306 -7.20 15.90 18.34
C ALA A 306 -6.12 15.72 19.41
N VAL A 307 -5.06 14.99 19.07
CA VAL A 307 -3.91 14.77 19.94
C VAL A 307 -2.65 15.41 19.35
N VAL A 308 -1.72 15.83 20.20
CA VAL A 308 -0.37 16.22 19.76
C VAL A 308 0.53 15.00 19.91
N CYS A 309 1.18 14.61 18.82
CA CYS A 309 2.12 13.51 18.84
C CYS A 309 3.51 13.98 19.31
N PRO A 310 4.25 13.14 20.06
CA PRO A 310 5.63 13.45 20.42
C PRO A 310 6.46 13.68 19.14
N LYS A 311 7.46 14.56 19.22
CA LYS A 311 8.48 14.66 18.17
C LYS A 311 9.29 13.35 18.17
N GLU A 312 9.41 12.73 17.00
CA GLU A 312 10.39 11.67 16.76
C GLU A 312 11.81 12.22 16.64
#